data_AF-A0A848UYS2-F1
#
_entry.id   AF-A0A848UYS2-F1
#
_cell.length_a   1.000
_cell.length_b   1.000
_cell.length_c   1.000
_cell.angle_alpha   90.00
_cell.angle_beta   90.00
_cell.angle_gamma   90.00
#
_symmetry.space_group_name_H-M   'P 1'
#
loop_
_entity.id
_entity.type
_entity.pdbx_description
1 polymer ?
#
loop_
_entity_poly.entity_id
_entity_poly.type
_entity_poly.pdbx_seq_one_letter_code
_entity_poly.pdbx_strand_id
1 'polypeptide(L)'
;GNYVVYNGSGSSVGVTGLTGGNTYHIRVFEFNGISGSEVYNVNAATGNPISQATPGPFVTTWSTTDEEINIPTKSGETYNYNISWTNLTNATQGDGSATAVTGDHLITGLNNGDTYEIEITGTFPAIQFNNDPTDRVKILTVEQWGAISWLSFANAFYGCSNLTITAVDAPDLSLVTDMSSAFHNTSMLNQSIDHWDVSNVQDFSNMFRGASIFNQPLNSWTVTSALDMSHMFRDADDFNQNLNSWVPSSVTTMFGMFYGADVFDGSIQNWDVSSVTNMRSMFFNCTDFNQPLAGWGGTTGMVQDMSLMFQNATSFNQPLNVWDVSSVQDMDNMFDNAAAFNQNLNGWVTTSLTSLSQTFKDAVLFNGQIDNWDVDLVTNFFETFEGAK
;
A
#
# COMPACT_ATOMS: atom_id res chain seq x y z
N GLY A 1 -7.25 45.80 5.71
CA GLY A 1 -5.87 45.50 6.15
C GLY A 1 -5.94 44.21 6.92
N ASN A 2 -5.41 43.14 6.35
CA ASN A 2 -5.46 41.81 6.97
C ASN A 2 -4.46 41.82 8.13
N TYR A 3 -4.95 41.79 9.36
CA TYR A 3 -4.11 41.61 10.54
C TYR A 3 -4.17 40.14 10.94
N VAL A 4 -3.00 39.52 11.11
CA VAL A 4 -2.86 38.30 11.89
C VAL A 4 -3.02 38.70 13.35
N VAL A 5 -4.15 38.37 13.96
CA VAL A 5 -4.36 38.54 15.39
C VAL A 5 -4.24 37.15 16.01
N TYR A 6 -3.01 36.82 16.42
CA TYR A 6 -2.69 35.83 17.47
C TYR A 6 -2.22 34.42 17.09
N ASN A 7 -1.28 33.90 17.90
CA ASN A 7 -0.76 32.53 17.98
C ASN A 7 -0.99 32.05 19.43
N GLY A 8 -1.63 30.89 19.63
CA GLY A 8 -1.78 30.29 20.95
C GLY A 8 -2.19 28.82 20.93
N SER A 9 -2.12 28.17 22.08
CA SER A 9 -2.46 26.75 22.31
C SER A 9 -3.69 26.61 23.19
N GLY A 10 -4.68 25.79 22.80
CA GLY A 10 -5.86 25.45 23.62
C GLY A 10 -7.06 24.95 22.80
N SER A 11 -8.07 24.40 23.45
CA SER A 11 -9.33 23.92 22.83
C SER A 11 -10.41 25.01 22.65
N SER A 12 -10.15 26.22 23.14
CA SER A 12 -10.99 27.40 22.89
C SER A 12 -10.16 28.68 23.05
N VAL A 13 -10.55 29.75 22.34
CA VAL A 13 -9.89 31.06 22.45
C VAL A 13 -10.91 32.20 22.34
N GLY A 14 -10.77 33.20 23.21
CA GLY A 14 -11.57 34.43 23.14
C GLY A 14 -10.90 35.49 22.27
N VAL A 15 -11.58 35.97 21.24
CA VAL A 15 -11.12 37.11 20.43
C VAL A 15 -11.54 38.41 21.12
N THR A 16 -10.58 39.23 21.53
CA THR A 16 -10.83 40.49 22.27
C THR A 16 -10.41 41.72 21.46
N GLY A 17 -10.87 42.92 21.84
CA GLY A 17 -10.50 44.18 21.17
C GLY A 17 -11.34 44.55 19.94
N LEU A 18 -12.48 43.87 19.71
CA LEU A 18 -13.39 44.19 18.62
C LEU A 18 -14.22 45.45 18.93
N THR A 19 -14.43 46.29 17.91
CA THR A 19 -15.33 47.45 17.98
C THR A 19 -16.76 47.04 17.62
N GLY A 20 -17.73 47.41 18.46
CA GLY A 20 -19.15 47.10 18.25
C GLY A 20 -19.74 47.78 17.01
N GLY A 21 -20.67 47.09 16.34
CA GLY A 21 -21.34 47.59 15.13
C GLY A 21 -20.66 47.25 13.80
N ASN A 22 -19.49 46.58 13.84
CA ASN A 22 -18.77 46.13 12.65
C ASN A 22 -18.96 44.63 12.40
N THR A 23 -19.03 44.24 11.13
CA THR A 23 -18.95 42.83 10.70
C THR A 23 -17.49 42.42 10.59
N TYR A 24 -17.11 41.34 11.27
CA TYR A 24 -15.78 40.74 11.17
C TYR A 24 -15.89 39.39 10.48
N HIS A 25 -15.00 39.12 9.54
CA HIS A 25 -14.81 37.80 8.97
C HIS A 25 -13.62 37.15 9.68
N ILE A 26 -13.86 36.02 10.35
CA ILE A 26 -12.85 35.28 11.08
C ILE A 26 -12.48 34.04 10.27
N ARG A 27 -11.18 33.73 10.20
CA ARG A 27 -10.67 32.48 9.66
C ARG A 27 -9.72 31.87 10.69
N VAL A 28 -9.88 30.58 10.96
CA VAL A 28 -9.04 29.82 11.89
C VAL A 28 -8.18 28.87 11.07
N PHE A 29 -6.92 28.68 11.48
CA PHE A 29 -5.99 27.76 10.86
C PHE A 29 -5.30 26.94 11.95
N GLU A 30 -5.06 25.65 11.70
CA GLU A 30 -4.15 24.85 12.51
C GLU A 30 -2.71 25.08 12.07
N PHE A 31 -1.79 25.16 13.03
CA PHE A 31 -0.36 25.36 12.80
C PHE A 31 0.42 24.21 13.44
N ASN A 32 1.22 23.50 12.66
CA ASN A 32 1.96 22.30 13.10
C ASN A 32 3.30 22.61 13.83
N GLY A 33 3.55 23.87 14.18
CA GLY A 33 4.60 24.23 15.13
C GLY A 33 6.02 24.39 14.56
N ILE A 34 6.24 24.32 13.25
CA ILE A 34 7.58 24.49 12.66
C ILE A 34 7.80 25.94 12.21
N SER A 35 8.76 26.63 12.82
CA SER A 35 9.11 28.00 12.42
C SER A 35 9.82 28.03 11.07
N GLY A 36 9.30 28.80 10.11
CA GLY A 36 10.02 29.17 8.89
C GLY A 36 9.44 28.67 7.56
N SER A 37 8.35 27.90 7.58
CA SER A 37 7.58 27.60 6.37
C SER A 37 6.10 27.53 6.74
N GLU A 38 5.29 28.43 6.19
CA GLU A 38 3.82 28.40 6.33
C GLU A 38 3.28 27.23 5.51
N VAL A 39 3.36 26.00 6.04
CA VAL A 39 2.75 24.84 5.39
C VAL A 39 1.32 24.72 5.91
N TYR A 40 0.39 25.25 5.15
CA TYR A 40 -1.03 25.03 5.34
C TYR A 40 -1.41 23.61 4.91
N ASN A 41 -2.33 22.93 5.62
CA ASN A 41 -3.03 21.76 5.07
C ASN A 41 -3.95 22.22 3.93
N VAL A 42 -3.37 22.34 2.73
CA VAL A 42 -4.07 22.70 1.49
C VAL A 42 -4.22 21.46 0.62
N ASN A 43 -5.35 21.37 -0.08
CA ASN A 43 -5.49 20.40 -1.16
C ASN A 43 -4.44 20.75 -2.26
N ALA A 44 -3.60 19.77 -2.62
CA ALA A 44 -2.47 19.94 -3.54
C ALA A 44 -2.89 20.40 -4.96
N ALA A 45 -4.14 20.16 -5.37
CA ALA A 45 -4.66 20.55 -6.67
C ALA A 45 -5.23 21.98 -6.73
N THR A 46 -5.63 22.58 -5.59
CA THR A 46 -6.37 23.85 -5.57
C THR A 46 -5.77 24.94 -4.69
N GLY A 47 -4.82 24.61 -3.81
CA GLY A 47 -4.14 25.60 -2.94
C GLY A 47 -5.04 26.24 -1.88
N ASN A 48 -6.25 25.71 -1.66
CA ASN A 48 -7.19 26.22 -0.66
C ASN A 48 -7.19 25.33 0.60
N PRO A 49 -7.36 25.92 1.81
CA PRO A 49 -7.60 25.15 3.02
C PRO A 49 -8.88 24.34 2.83
N ILE A 50 -8.83 23.06 3.18
CA ILE A 50 -10.01 22.19 3.17
C ILE A 50 -11.02 22.80 4.15
N SER A 51 -12.10 23.41 3.65
CA SER A 51 -13.27 23.60 4.50
C SER A 51 -13.72 22.21 4.88
N GLN A 52 -13.75 21.88 6.18
CA GLN A 52 -14.42 20.68 6.64
C GLN A 52 -15.91 20.86 6.32
N ALA A 53 -16.29 20.53 5.09
CA ALA A 53 -17.67 20.28 4.74
C ALA A 53 -18.17 19.23 5.72
N THR A 54 -19.41 19.35 6.18
CA THR A 54 -20.10 18.27 6.88
C THR A 54 -19.79 16.98 6.14
N PRO A 55 -19.09 16.01 6.74
CA PRO A 55 -18.53 14.93 5.93
C PRO A 55 -19.70 14.12 5.37
N GLY A 56 -19.70 14.01 4.03
CA GLY A 56 -20.83 13.49 3.26
C GLY A 56 -20.95 11.97 3.35
N PRO A 57 -21.88 11.37 2.59
CA PRO A 57 -21.95 9.92 2.45
C PRO A 57 -20.68 9.33 1.84
N PHE A 58 -20.45 8.04 2.08
CA PHE A 58 -19.59 7.24 1.21
C PHE A 58 -20.37 6.99 -0.10
N VAL A 59 -19.81 7.42 -1.23
CA VAL A 59 -20.49 7.42 -2.54
C VAL A 59 -19.73 6.56 -3.53
N THR A 60 -20.47 5.66 -4.18
CA THR A 60 -19.94 4.70 -5.15
C THR A 60 -20.89 4.54 -6.33
N THR A 61 -20.38 4.27 -7.53
CA THR A 61 -21.22 3.87 -8.67
C THR A 61 -21.06 2.39 -8.97
N TRP A 62 -22.17 1.74 -9.28
CA TRP A 62 -22.29 0.32 -9.54
C TRP A 62 -23.06 0.05 -10.83
N SER A 63 -22.86 -1.13 -11.42
CA SER A 63 -23.66 -1.66 -12.53
C SER A 63 -24.04 -3.10 -12.24
N THR A 64 -25.26 -3.48 -12.60
CA THR A 64 -25.76 -4.85 -12.42
C THR A 64 -26.27 -5.45 -13.73
N THR A 65 -26.10 -6.76 -13.91
CA THR A 65 -26.67 -7.52 -15.04
C THR A 65 -27.69 -8.58 -14.61
N ASP A 66 -27.82 -8.80 -13.30
CA ASP A 66 -28.69 -9.79 -12.68
C ASP A 66 -29.80 -9.15 -11.83
N GLU A 67 -29.99 -7.82 -11.98
CA GLU A 67 -31.03 -7.04 -11.29
C GLU A 67 -30.84 -6.93 -9.77
N GLU A 68 -29.65 -7.31 -9.28
CA GLU A 68 -29.29 -7.29 -7.87
C GLU A 68 -27.90 -6.66 -7.65
N ILE A 69 -27.73 -5.98 -6.51
CA ILE A 69 -26.43 -5.53 -6.00
C ILE A 69 -26.37 -5.90 -4.52
N ASN A 70 -25.34 -6.64 -4.14
CA ASN A 70 -25.04 -6.91 -2.74
C ASN A 70 -23.99 -5.92 -2.21
N ILE A 71 -24.26 -5.31 -1.06
CA ILE A 71 -23.30 -4.49 -0.31
C ILE A 71 -22.71 -5.34 0.82
N PRO A 72 -21.48 -5.86 0.65
CA PRO A 72 -20.95 -6.85 1.57
C PRO A 72 -20.27 -6.19 2.77
N THR A 73 -20.54 -6.71 3.95
CA THR A 73 -19.98 -6.26 5.22
C THR A 73 -18.96 -7.25 5.77
N LYS A 74 -17.99 -6.75 6.53
CA LYS A 74 -17.04 -7.61 7.27
C LYS A 74 -17.70 -8.17 8.52
N SER A 75 -17.68 -9.50 8.66
CA SER A 75 -18.14 -10.19 9.87
C SER A 75 -17.33 -9.77 11.11
N GLY A 76 -18.01 -9.66 12.26
CA GLY A 76 -17.40 -9.30 13.55
C GLY A 76 -17.43 -7.80 13.87
N GLU A 77 -17.76 -6.95 12.89
CA GLU A 77 -17.96 -5.52 13.12
C GLU A 77 -19.42 -5.19 13.44
N THR A 78 -19.65 -4.02 14.04
CA THR A 78 -21.01 -3.52 14.33
C THR A 78 -21.45 -2.52 13.27
N TYR A 79 -22.58 -2.78 12.63
CA TYR A 79 -23.16 -1.94 11.58
C TYR A 79 -24.46 -1.31 12.06
N ASN A 80 -24.68 -0.06 11.66
CA ASN A 80 -25.96 0.64 11.78
C ASN A 80 -25.92 1.81 10.78
N TYR A 81 -26.16 1.49 9.51
CA TYR A 81 -26.04 2.44 8.42
C TYR A 81 -27.35 2.63 7.68
N ASN A 82 -27.46 3.77 7.00
CA ASN A 82 -28.50 4.01 6.02
C ASN A 82 -27.85 3.96 4.64
N ILE A 83 -28.60 3.45 3.67
CA ILE A 83 -28.18 3.32 2.29
C ILE A 83 -29.29 3.85 1.38
N SER A 84 -28.92 4.60 0.37
CA SER A 84 -29.79 4.98 -0.74
C SER A 84 -29.13 4.69 -2.06
N TRP A 85 -29.94 4.38 -3.07
CA TRP A 85 -29.47 4.16 -4.43
C TRP A 85 -30.33 4.92 -5.44
N THR A 86 -29.67 5.52 -6.41
CA THR A 86 -30.29 6.32 -7.47
C THR A 86 -29.87 5.80 -8.83
N ASN A 87 -30.82 5.50 -9.70
CA ASN A 87 -30.54 5.07 -11.07
C ASN A 87 -30.06 6.25 -11.91
N LEU A 88 -28.80 6.18 -12.34
CA LEU A 88 -28.16 7.21 -13.16
C LEU A 88 -28.51 7.09 -14.64
N THR A 89 -28.87 5.89 -15.10
CA THR A 89 -29.23 5.63 -16.51
C THR A 89 -30.68 6.05 -16.79
N ASN A 90 -31.61 5.63 -15.93
CA ASN A 90 -33.05 5.87 -16.05
C ASN A 90 -33.58 6.54 -14.79
N ALA A 91 -33.27 7.84 -14.65
CA ALA A 91 -33.71 8.66 -13.53
C ALA A 91 -35.21 8.46 -13.25
N THR A 92 -35.58 8.13 -12.02
CA THR A 92 -36.93 7.77 -11.50
C THR A 92 -37.36 6.29 -11.59
N GLN A 93 -36.51 5.37 -12.05
CA GLN A 93 -36.81 3.93 -12.04
C GLN A 93 -35.78 3.13 -11.25
N GLY A 94 -36.22 2.32 -10.28
CA GLY A 94 -35.34 1.46 -9.49
C GLY A 94 -34.62 2.16 -8.34
N ASP A 95 -34.88 3.45 -8.10
CA ASP A 95 -34.38 4.19 -6.93
C ASP A 95 -34.94 3.60 -5.62
N GLY A 96 -34.19 3.72 -4.53
CA GLY A 96 -34.66 3.26 -3.23
C GLY A 96 -33.73 3.59 -2.08
N SER A 97 -34.10 3.10 -0.90
CA SER A 97 -33.31 3.30 0.32
C SER A 97 -33.66 2.28 1.38
N ALA A 98 -32.71 2.00 2.27
CA ALA A 98 -32.91 1.26 3.50
C ALA A 98 -32.24 2.00 4.67
N THR A 99 -32.79 1.83 5.87
CA THR A 99 -32.30 2.48 7.09
C THR A 99 -32.02 1.46 8.18
N ALA A 100 -31.09 1.79 9.07
CA ALA A 100 -30.70 0.94 10.20
C ALA A 100 -30.30 -0.48 9.78
N VAL A 101 -29.53 -0.57 8.69
CA VAL A 101 -28.97 -1.84 8.20
C VAL A 101 -27.80 -2.26 9.10
N THR A 102 -27.78 -3.53 9.47
CA THR A 102 -26.85 -4.08 10.49
C THR A 102 -25.91 -5.17 9.97
N GLY A 103 -25.78 -5.31 8.65
CA GLY A 103 -24.96 -6.32 7.99
C GLY A 103 -25.04 -6.16 6.47
N ASP A 104 -24.85 -7.26 5.74
CA ASP A 104 -24.97 -7.27 4.29
C ASP A 104 -26.34 -6.74 3.84
N HIS A 105 -26.35 -6.03 2.71
CA HIS A 105 -27.58 -5.53 2.11
C HIS A 105 -27.70 -5.93 0.66
N LEU A 106 -28.66 -6.81 0.37
CA LEU A 106 -29.04 -7.17 -0.98
C LEU A 106 -30.11 -6.19 -1.50
N ILE A 107 -29.72 -5.38 -2.47
CA ILE A 107 -30.62 -4.53 -3.26
C ILE A 107 -31.16 -5.39 -4.41
N THR A 108 -32.48 -5.43 -4.57
CA THR A 108 -33.16 -6.23 -5.62
C THR A 108 -34.12 -5.36 -6.42
N GLY A 109 -34.56 -5.87 -7.58
CA GLY A 109 -35.50 -5.17 -8.46
C GLY A 109 -34.85 -4.01 -9.22
N LEU A 110 -33.54 -4.09 -9.43
CA LEU A 110 -32.78 -3.16 -10.25
C LEU A 110 -32.98 -3.49 -11.73
N ASN A 111 -32.65 -2.54 -12.58
CA ASN A 111 -32.75 -2.68 -14.02
C ASN A 111 -31.43 -3.26 -14.56
N ASN A 112 -31.54 -4.35 -15.33
CA ASN A 112 -30.39 -4.97 -15.97
C ASN A 112 -29.68 -4.00 -16.93
N GLY A 113 -28.38 -3.78 -16.71
CA GLY A 113 -27.51 -2.91 -17.52
C GLY A 113 -27.52 -1.45 -17.10
N ASP A 114 -28.33 -1.06 -16.12
CA ASP A 114 -28.34 0.29 -15.58
C ASP A 114 -27.21 0.51 -14.55
N THR A 115 -26.86 1.79 -14.38
CA THR A 115 -25.87 2.24 -13.40
C THR A 115 -26.55 2.92 -12.22
N TYR A 116 -26.04 2.69 -11.03
CA TYR A 116 -26.62 3.16 -9.78
C TYR A 116 -25.55 3.86 -8.93
N GLU A 117 -25.84 5.08 -8.51
CA GLU A 117 -25.11 5.76 -7.43
C GLU A 117 -25.63 5.19 -6.11
N ILE A 118 -24.72 4.76 -5.24
CA ILE A 118 -25.01 4.24 -3.90
C ILE A 118 -24.36 5.16 -2.88
N GLU A 119 -25.18 5.68 -1.98
CA GLU A 119 -24.76 6.54 -0.87
C GLU A 119 -24.94 5.80 0.46
N ILE A 120 -23.90 5.77 1.29
CA ILE A 120 -23.92 5.15 2.62
C ILE A 120 -23.59 6.18 3.70
N THR A 121 -24.40 6.21 4.77
CA THR A 121 -24.19 7.05 5.97
C THR A 121 -24.39 6.24 7.25
N GLY A 122 -23.85 6.73 8.37
CA GLY A 122 -23.97 6.05 9.66
C GLY A 122 -22.78 5.14 9.95
N THR A 123 -22.98 4.10 10.76
CA THR A 123 -21.90 3.21 11.20
C THR A 123 -21.69 2.11 10.16
N PHE A 124 -20.67 2.29 9.31
CA PHE A 124 -20.25 1.35 8.25
C PHE A 124 -18.73 1.10 8.31
N PRO A 125 -18.24 0.41 9.35
CA PRO A 125 -16.81 0.39 9.71
C PRO A 125 -15.90 -0.38 8.75
N ALA A 126 -16.46 -1.22 7.87
CA ALA A 126 -15.73 -2.01 6.90
C ALA A 126 -16.64 -2.47 5.75
N ILE A 127 -16.06 -2.63 4.57
CA ILE A 127 -16.63 -3.31 3.41
C ILE A 127 -15.69 -4.48 3.08
N GLN A 128 -16.19 -5.59 2.55
CA GLN A 128 -15.34 -6.77 2.33
C GLN A 128 -15.83 -7.65 1.16
N PHE A 129 -15.07 -7.70 0.05
CA PHE A 129 -15.47 -8.46 -1.16
C PHE A 129 -14.84 -9.84 -1.31
N ASN A 130 -13.91 -10.25 -0.46
CA ASN A 130 -13.22 -11.55 -0.64
C ASN A 130 -14.14 -12.77 -0.58
N ASN A 131 -15.33 -12.64 0.02
CA ASN A 131 -16.36 -13.67 0.09
C ASN A 131 -17.49 -13.50 -0.94
N ASP A 132 -17.43 -12.47 -1.79
CA ASP A 132 -18.47 -12.14 -2.77
C ASP A 132 -17.90 -12.17 -4.20
N PRO A 133 -17.92 -13.35 -4.87
CA PRO A 133 -17.33 -13.48 -6.19
C PRO A 133 -18.17 -12.82 -7.30
N THR A 134 -19.46 -12.53 -7.05
CA THR A 134 -20.40 -12.03 -8.07
C THR A 134 -20.46 -10.51 -8.10
N ASP A 135 -20.51 -9.86 -6.95
CA ASP A 135 -20.76 -8.42 -6.87
C ASP A 135 -19.48 -7.59 -6.85
N ARG A 136 -18.31 -8.19 -6.58
CA ARG A 136 -17.03 -7.48 -6.62
C ARG A 136 -16.73 -6.82 -7.96
N VAL A 137 -17.23 -7.36 -9.08
CA VAL A 137 -17.05 -6.75 -10.41
C VAL A 137 -18.12 -5.71 -10.76
N LYS A 138 -19.14 -5.56 -9.92
CA LYS A 138 -20.27 -4.62 -10.14
C LYS A 138 -19.95 -3.22 -9.66
N ILE A 139 -19.09 -3.05 -8.65
CA ILE A 139 -18.60 -1.72 -8.23
C ILE A 139 -17.64 -1.17 -9.29
N LEU A 140 -17.89 0.07 -9.72
CA LEU A 140 -17.15 0.74 -10.80
C LEU A 140 -16.29 1.90 -10.26
N THR A 141 -16.85 2.69 -9.35
CA THR A 141 -16.17 3.88 -8.83
C THR A 141 -16.34 4.03 -7.32
N VAL A 142 -15.31 4.57 -6.66
CA VAL A 142 -15.45 5.30 -5.39
C VAL A 142 -15.33 6.79 -5.70
N GLU A 143 -16.39 7.54 -5.44
CA GLU A 143 -16.55 8.96 -5.81
C GLU A 143 -16.39 9.89 -4.61
N GLN A 144 -16.66 9.37 -3.42
CA GLN A 144 -16.46 10.09 -2.16
C GLN A 144 -16.27 9.12 -1.02
N TRP A 145 -15.28 9.35 -0.16
CA TRP A 145 -15.07 8.55 1.06
C TRP A 145 -16.00 8.95 2.20
N GLY A 146 -16.27 10.25 2.32
CA GLY A 146 -17.26 10.79 3.26
C GLY A 146 -16.83 10.69 4.73
N ALA A 147 -17.82 10.58 5.62
CA ALA A 147 -17.63 10.60 7.08
C ALA A 147 -17.35 9.23 7.71
N ILE A 148 -17.20 8.19 6.90
CA ILE A 148 -17.08 6.84 7.43
C ILE A 148 -15.76 6.70 8.17
N SER A 149 -15.85 6.39 9.46
CA SER A 149 -14.69 6.03 10.28
C SER A 149 -14.45 4.54 10.13
N TRP A 150 -13.42 4.20 9.35
CA TRP A 150 -13.09 2.82 9.01
C TRP A 150 -12.37 2.15 10.18
N LEU A 151 -12.86 0.99 10.61
CA LEU A 151 -12.16 0.14 11.59
C LEU A 151 -11.28 -0.90 10.91
N SER A 152 -11.60 -1.27 9.67
CA SER A 152 -10.79 -2.19 8.89
C SER A 152 -10.92 -1.91 7.39
N PHE A 153 -9.80 -2.02 6.69
CA PHE A 153 -9.73 -1.96 5.23
C PHE A 153 -9.30 -3.30 4.62
N ALA A 154 -9.20 -4.34 5.45
CA ALA A 154 -8.80 -5.67 5.06
C ALA A 154 -9.80 -6.26 4.05
N ASN A 155 -9.31 -6.61 2.86
CA ASN A 155 -10.10 -7.13 1.74
C ASN A 155 -11.21 -6.17 1.23
N ALA A 156 -11.07 -4.86 1.47
CA ALA A 156 -12.09 -3.86 1.19
C ALA A 156 -12.54 -3.79 -0.27
N PHE A 157 -11.64 -4.00 -1.22
CA PHE A 157 -11.93 -4.04 -2.66
C PHE A 157 -11.28 -5.26 -3.32
N TYR A 158 -11.23 -6.37 -2.58
CA TYR A 158 -10.65 -7.62 -3.07
C TYR A 158 -11.34 -8.08 -4.36
N GLY A 159 -10.58 -8.19 -5.44
CA GLY A 159 -11.03 -8.66 -6.74
C GLY A 159 -12.00 -7.71 -7.45
N CYS A 160 -12.09 -6.45 -7.01
CA CYS A 160 -12.89 -5.43 -7.68
C CYS A 160 -12.20 -4.96 -8.97
N SER A 161 -12.18 -5.82 -9.98
CA SER A 161 -11.38 -5.64 -11.19
C SER A 161 -11.80 -4.45 -12.05
N ASN A 162 -13.04 -3.96 -11.90
CA ASN A 162 -13.57 -2.81 -12.63
C ASN A 162 -13.46 -1.49 -11.84
N LEU A 163 -12.97 -1.53 -10.60
CA LEU A 163 -12.95 -0.39 -9.71
C LEU A 163 -11.92 0.66 -10.15
N THR A 164 -12.35 1.91 -10.11
CA THR A 164 -11.51 3.11 -10.15
C THR A 164 -11.85 4.05 -8.99
N ILE A 165 -10.95 4.93 -8.58
CA ILE A 165 -11.19 5.92 -7.51
C ILE A 165 -11.18 7.31 -8.12
N THR A 166 -12.34 7.96 -8.21
CA THR A 166 -12.47 9.35 -8.68
C THR A 166 -12.58 10.35 -7.52
N ALA A 167 -12.73 9.83 -6.30
CA ALA A 167 -12.79 10.60 -5.07
C ALA A 167 -11.59 11.54 -4.90
N VAL A 168 -11.89 12.79 -4.51
CA VAL A 168 -10.89 13.83 -4.21
C VAL A 168 -10.62 13.98 -2.71
N ASP A 169 -11.49 13.41 -1.87
CA ASP A 169 -11.27 13.28 -0.43
C ASP A 169 -10.45 12.01 -0.11
N ALA A 170 -10.24 11.74 1.18
CA ALA A 170 -9.53 10.57 1.66
C ALA A 170 -10.39 9.84 2.70
N PRO A 171 -10.26 8.51 2.81
CA PRO A 171 -10.90 7.77 3.90
C PRO A 171 -10.31 8.17 5.26
N ASP A 172 -11.16 8.23 6.28
CA ASP A 172 -10.68 8.29 7.67
C ASP A 172 -10.15 6.90 8.09
N LEU A 173 -8.84 6.73 7.96
CA LEU A 173 -8.11 5.51 8.33
C LEU A 173 -7.50 5.59 9.73
N SER A 174 -7.87 6.58 10.54
CA SER A 174 -7.24 6.82 11.85
C SER A 174 -7.36 5.63 12.82
N LEU A 175 -8.34 4.75 12.62
CA LEU A 175 -8.55 3.53 13.41
C LEU A 175 -8.16 2.24 12.68
N VAL A 176 -7.69 2.32 11.43
CA VAL A 176 -7.33 1.15 10.62
C VAL A 176 -5.90 0.72 10.93
N THR A 177 -5.75 -0.54 11.36
CA THR A 177 -4.44 -1.20 11.51
C THR A 177 -4.17 -2.26 10.44
N ASP A 178 -5.19 -2.65 9.68
CA ASP A 178 -5.13 -3.76 8.71
C ASP A 178 -5.75 -3.33 7.37
N MET A 179 -4.89 -3.25 6.35
CA MET A 179 -5.23 -3.01 4.94
C MET A 179 -4.86 -4.23 4.07
N SER A 180 -4.68 -5.40 4.67
CA SER A 180 -4.29 -6.61 3.95
C SER A 180 -5.27 -6.91 2.82
N SER A 181 -4.73 -7.16 1.64
CA SER A 181 -5.49 -7.43 0.40
C SER A 181 -6.56 -6.38 0.03
N ALA A 182 -6.46 -5.13 0.50
CA ALA A 182 -7.46 -4.10 0.25
C ALA A 182 -7.74 -3.90 -1.25
N PHE A 183 -6.72 -3.98 -2.10
CA PHE A 183 -6.78 -3.77 -3.55
C PHE A 183 -6.25 -4.99 -4.34
N HIS A 184 -6.29 -6.17 -3.75
CA HIS A 184 -5.84 -7.40 -4.41
C HIS A 184 -6.68 -7.67 -5.67
N ASN A 185 -6.05 -7.86 -6.83
CA ASN A 185 -6.69 -8.09 -8.14
C ASN A 185 -7.63 -6.96 -8.58
N THR A 186 -7.31 -5.70 -8.23
CA THR A 186 -8.03 -4.51 -8.72
C THR A 186 -7.41 -4.01 -10.02
N SER A 187 -7.64 -4.73 -11.11
CA SER A 187 -6.94 -4.55 -12.39
C SER A 187 -7.15 -3.20 -13.09
N MET A 188 -8.08 -2.36 -12.64
CA MET A 188 -8.35 -1.02 -13.19
C MET A 188 -7.92 0.12 -12.24
N LEU A 189 -7.40 -0.21 -11.05
CA LEU A 189 -6.94 0.78 -10.07
C LEU A 189 -5.64 1.43 -10.55
N ASN A 190 -5.68 2.74 -10.82
CA ASN A 190 -4.48 3.52 -11.13
C ASN A 190 -4.62 5.00 -10.75
N GLN A 191 -5.48 5.31 -9.78
CA GLN A 191 -5.68 6.68 -9.32
C GLN A 191 -4.84 6.95 -8.08
N SER A 192 -4.38 8.20 -7.94
CA SER A 192 -3.48 8.59 -6.85
C SER A 192 -4.18 8.46 -5.50
N ILE A 193 -3.51 7.77 -4.59
CA ILE A 193 -3.88 7.61 -3.17
C ILE A 193 -2.74 8.10 -2.25
N ASP A 194 -1.80 8.86 -2.80
CA ASP A 194 -0.63 9.38 -2.08
C ASP A 194 -1.03 10.21 -0.85
N HIS A 195 -2.17 10.90 -0.90
CA HIS A 195 -2.66 11.76 0.18
C HIS A 195 -3.38 11.02 1.31
N TRP A 196 -3.44 9.68 1.27
CA TRP A 196 -4.05 8.89 2.33
C TRP A 196 -3.14 8.82 3.55
N ASP A 197 -3.72 9.01 4.74
CA ASP A 197 -3.00 8.82 5.99
C ASP A 197 -3.03 7.34 6.39
N VAL A 198 -1.90 6.66 6.24
CA VAL A 198 -1.73 5.24 6.57
C VAL A 198 -0.87 5.03 7.82
N SER A 199 -0.63 6.08 8.63
CA SER A 199 0.38 6.04 9.70
C SER A 199 0.12 5.00 10.80
N ASN A 200 -1.13 4.54 10.94
CA ASN A 200 -1.53 3.55 11.94
C ASN A 200 -1.59 2.11 11.39
N VAL A 201 -1.42 1.94 10.08
CA VAL A 201 -1.54 0.65 9.41
C VAL A 201 -0.30 -0.21 9.71
N GLN A 202 -0.56 -1.44 10.14
CA GLN A 202 0.43 -2.44 10.53
C GLN A 202 0.55 -3.55 9.48
N ASP A 203 -0.55 -3.94 8.85
CA ASP A 203 -0.58 -4.99 7.83
C ASP A 203 -0.93 -4.43 6.45
N PHE A 204 0.04 -4.48 5.53
CA PHE A 204 -0.08 -4.13 4.11
C PHE A 204 -0.01 -5.37 3.20
N SER A 205 -0.06 -6.57 3.78
CA SER A 205 0.19 -7.80 3.05
C SER A 205 -0.79 -7.97 1.89
N ASN A 206 -0.29 -8.32 0.71
CA ASN A 206 -1.06 -8.47 -0.54
C ASN A 206 -1.88 -7.23 -0.95
N MET A 207 -1.66 -6.03 -0.39
CA MET A 207 -2.55 -4.87 -0.60
C MET A 207 -2.79 -4.57 -2.09
N PHE A 208 -1.76 -4.53 -2.92
CA PHE A 208 -1.83 -4.29 -4.36
C PHE A 208 -1.49 -5.52 -5.20
N ARG A 209 -1.58 -6.72 -4.61
CA ARG A 209 -1.24 -7.94 -5.33
C ARG A 209 -2.15 -8.11 -6.56
N GLY A 210 -1.57 -8.24 -7.75
CA GLY A 210 -2.33 -8.36 -9.00
C GLY A 210 -3.07 -7.08 -9.42
N ALA A 211 -2.78 -5.92 -8.81
CA ALA A 211 -3.21 -4.61 -9.30
C ALA A 211 -2.32 -4.20 -10.50
N SER A 212 -2.47 -4.93 -11.60
CA SER A 212 -1.47 -5.01 -12.69
C SER A 212 -1.11 -3.67 -13.33
N ILE A 213 -2.00 -2.69 -13.34
CA ILE A 213 -1.75 -1.37 -13.94
C ILE A 213 -1.42 -0.27 -12.91
N PHE A 214 -1.41 -0.60 -11.62
CA PHE A 214 -1.22 0.40 -10.57
C PHE A 214 0.23 0.92 -10.60
N ASN A 215 0.39 2.22 -10.86
CA ASN A 215 1.70 2.85 -10.96
C ASN A 215 1.66 4.31 -10.48
N GLN A 216 1.02 4.54 -9.32
CA GLN A 216 0.88 5.87 -8.73
C GLN A 216 1.83 6.08 -7.55
N PRO A 217 2.34 7.31 -7.36
CA PRO A 217 3.26 7.61 -6.27
C PRO A 217 2.60 7.33 -4.91
N LEU A 218 3.43 6.85 -3.97
CA LEU A 218 3.07 6.60 -2.56
C LEU A 218 4.07 7.27 -1.61
N ASN A 219 4.75 8.32 -2.08
CA ASN A 219 5.86 8.96 -1.40
C ASN A 219 5.45 9.66 -0.09
N SER A 220 4.19 10.08 0.02
CA SER A 220 3.68 10.79 1.19
C SER A 220 3.23 9.84 2.31
N TRP A 221 3.22 8.53 2.07
CA TRP A 221 2.85 7.55 3.08
C TRP A 221 3.88 7.43 4.20
N THR A 222 3.40 7.41 5.44
CA THR A 222 4.21 7.12 6.62
C THR A 222 4.01 5.66 7.02
N VAL A 223 5.02 4.81 6.77
CA VAL A 223 4.94 3.36 6.98
C VAL A 223 5.67 2.86 8.24
N THR A 224 5.97 3.75 9.20
CA THR A 224 6.77 3.41 10.39
C THR A 224 6.08 2.41 11.33
N SER A 225 4.76 2.29 11.25
CA SER A 225 3.96 1.33 12.03
C SER A 225 3.81 -0.04 11.34
N ALA A 226 4.22 -0.15 10.07
CA ALA A 226 4.08 -1.38 9.31
C ALA A 226 4.90 -2.52 9.94
N LEU A 227 4.27 -3.69 10.07
CA LEU A 227 4.86 -4.93 10.58
C LEU A 227 4.99 -5.99 9.48
N ASP A 228 4.04 -6.02 8.54
CA ASP A 228 3.99 -6.97 7.42
C ASP A 228 3.74 -6.24 6.09
N MET A 229 4.67 -6.41 5.14
CA MET A 229 4.56 -5.93 3.76
C MET A 229 4.65 -7.07 2.73
N SER A 230 4.40 -8.31 3.17
CA SER A 230 4.54 -9.51 2.34
C SER A 230 3.60 -9.43 1.13
N HIS A 231 4.14 -9.68 -0.06
CA HIS A 231 3.39 -9.66 -1.33
C HIS A 231 2.65 -8.36 -1.67
N MET A 232 3.00 -7.22 -1.05
CA MET A 232 2.26 -5.96 -1.22
C MET A 232 2.09 -5.56 -2.70
N PHE A 233 3.13 -5.72 -3.52
CA PHE A 233 3.15 -5.40 -4.95
C PHE A 233 3.40 -6.64 -5.82
N ARG A 234 3.06 -7.83 -5.32
CA ARG A 234 3.24 -9.06 -6.08
C ARG A 234 2.37 -9.03 -7.35
N ASP A 235 2.95 -9.38 -8.50
CA ASP A 235 2.26 -9.40 -9.80
C ASP A 235 1.61 -8.03 -10.13
N ALA A 236 2.19 -6.92 -9.64
CA ALA A 236 1.81 -5.55 -9.98
C ALA A 236 2.63 -5.07 -11.19
N ASP A 237 2.29 -5.61 -12.35
CA ASP A 237 3.11 -5.61 -13.57
C ASP A 237 3.66 -4.22 -13.99
N ASP A 238 2.89 -3.14 -13.83
CA ASP A 238 3.30 -1.78 -14.21
C ASP A 238 3.93 -0.97 -13.07
N PHE A 239 3.98 -1.49 -11.84
CA PHE A 239 4.42 -0.73 -10.68
C PHE A 239 5.93 -0.45 -10.72
N ASN A 240 6.30 0.82 -10.87
CA ASN A 240 7.70 1.27 -10.94
C ASN A 240 7.93 2.61 -10.26
N GLN A 241 7.35 2.78 -9.07
CA GLN A 241 7.44 4.03 -8.33
C GLN A 241 8.63 4.07 -7.39
N ASN A 242 9.23 5.25 -7.26
CA ASN A 242 10.22 5.52 -6.23
C ASN A 242 9.55 5.49 -4.85
N LEU A 243 10.09 4.69 -3.93
CA LEU A 243 9.60 4.53 -2.55
C LEU A 243 10.68 4.93 -1.53
N ASN A 244 11.66 5.74 -1.94
CA ASN A 244 12.83 6.07 -1.15
C ASN A 244 12.54 7.04 0.02
N SER A 245 11.32 7.57 0.10
CA SER A 245 10.84 8.34 1.26
C SER A 245 10.37 7.47 2.42
N TRP A 246 10.12 6.17 2.19
CA TRP A 246 9.67 5.25 3.22
C TRP A 246 10.78 4.89 4.20
N VAL A 247 10.40 4.73 5.47
CA VAL A 247 11.27 4.26 6.56
C VAL A 247 10.57 3.08 7.27
N PRO A 248 10.61 1.86 6.69
CA PRO A 248 9.90 0.68 7.20
C PRO A 248 10.58 0.02 8.42
N SER A 249 11.00 0.81 9.42
CA SER A 249 11.85 0.37 10.53
C SER A 249 11.23 -0.73 11.43
N SER A 250 9.91 -0.88 11.42
CA SER A 250 9.18 -1.88 12.22
C SER A 250 8.81 -3.15 11.44
N VAL A 251 9.07 -3.18 10.13
CA VAL A 251 8.66 -4.31 9.28
C VAL A 251 9.49 -5.55 9.63
N THR A 252 8.81 -6.67 9.82
CA THR A 252 9.44 -7.95 10.19
C THR A 252 9.55 -8.93 9.02
N THR A 253 8.69 -8.77 8.00
CA THR A 253 8.68 -9.59 6.79
C THR A 253 8.41 -8.75 5.54
N MET A 254 9.24 -8.96 4.52
CA MET A 254 9.09 -8.42 3.16
C MET A 254 8.96 -9.56 2.14
N PHE A 255 8.47 -10.73 2.59
CA PHE A 255 8.34 -11.94 1.79
C PHE A 255 7.61 -11.67 0.47
N GLY A 256 8.31 -11.84 -0.64
CA GLY A 256 7.77 -11.69 -1.99
C GLY A 256 7.12 -10.34 -2.27
N MET A 257 7.55 -9.24 -1.64
CA MET A 257 6.92 -7.93 -1.76
C MET A 257 6.77 -7.45 -3.21
N PHE A 258 7.78 -7.66 -4.06
CA PHE A 258 7.78 -7.32 -5.49
C PHE A 258 7.79 -8.57 -6.39
N TYR A 259 7.42 -9.75 -5.87
CA TYR A 259 7.40 -11.00 -6.65
C TYR A 259 6.65 -10.80 -7.97
N GLY A 260 7.29 -11.03 -9.12
CA GLY A 260 6.65 -10.91 -10.44
C GLY A 260 6.30 -9.48 -10.85
N ALA A 261 6.77 -8.45 -10.15
CA ALA A 261 6.71 -7.06 -10.61
C ALA A 261 7.86 -6.82 -11.62
N ASP A 262 7.69 -7.35 -12.83
CA ASP A 262 8.77 -7.50 -13.83
C ASP A 262 9.52 -6.19 -14.12
N VAL A 263 8.81 -5.06 -14.16
CA VAL A 263 9.35 -3.73 -14.53
C VAL A 263 9.77 -2.87 -13.33
N PHE A 264 9.65 -3.38 -12.10
CA PHE A 264 9.97 -2.61 -10.90
C PHE A 264 11.47 -2.29 -10.85
N ASP A 265 11.81 -1.00 -10.93
CA ASP A 265 13.15 -0.43 -10.79
C ASP A 265 13.09 0.87 -9.94
N GLY A 266 12.11 0.95 -9.04
CA GLY A 266 11.89 2.08 -8.14
C GLY A 266 12.91 2.11 -7.02
N SER A 267 13.49 3.28 -6.74
CA SER A 267 14.50 3.42 -5.68
C SER A 267 13.92 3.10 -4.29
N ILE A 268 14.64 2.26 -3.54
CA ILE A 268 14.36 1.83 -2.15
C ILE A 268 15.61 1.90 -1.26
N GLN A 269 16.66 2.58 -1.71
CA GLN A 269 17.98 2.58 -1.07
C GLN A 269 18.00 3.09 0.38
N ASN A 270 17.03 3.92 0.79
CA ASN A 270 16.94 4.52 2.13
C ASN A 270 16.10 3.71 3.12
N TRP A 271 15.56 2.55 2.73
CA TRP A 271 14.76 1.76 3.65
C TRP A 271 15.58 1.29 4.85
N ASP A 272 14.99 1.45 6.04
CA ASP A 272 15.46 0.82 7.24
C ASP A 272 14.88 -0.60 7.33
N VAL A 273 15.73 -1.60 7.13
CA VAL A 273 15.36 -3.02 7.19
C VAL A 273 15.81 -3.69 8.50
N SER A 274 16.11 -2.90 9.56
CA SER A 274 16.74 -3.40 10.79
C SER A 274 15.94 -4.45 11.54
N SER A 275 14.62 -4.48 11.35
CA SER A 275 13.70 -5.42 12.01
C SER A 275 13.31 -6.60 11.12
N VAL A 276 13.72 -6.59 9.84
CA VAL A 276 13.30 -7.60 8.86
C VAL A 276 14.05 -8.90 9.14
N THR A 277 13.30 -10.00 9.23
CA THR A 277 13.84 -11.35 9.40
C THR A 277 13.66 -12.22 8.15
N ASN A 278 12.73 -11.87 7.26
CA ASN A 278 12.40 -12.63 6.04
C ASN A 278 12.34 -11.72 4.81
N MET A 279 13.25 -11.95 3.85
CA MET A 279 13.31 -11.31 2.53
C MET A 279 13.16 -12.31 1.38
N ARG A 280 12.66 -13.51 1.66
CA ARG A 280 12.49 -14.57 0.68
C ARG A 280 11.71 -14.06 -0.53
N SER A 281 12.19 -14.37 -1.74
CA SER A 281 11.56 -14.04 -3.02
C SER A 281 11.24 -12.55 -3.24
N MET A 282 11.83 -11.61 -2.49
CA MET A 282 11.43 -10.20 -2.50
C MET A 282 11.43 -9.58 -3.90
N PHE A 283 12.42 -9.92 -4.73
CA PHE A 283 12.58 -9.47 -6.13
C PHE A 283 12.58 -10.64 -7.13
N PHE A 284 11.95 -11.77 -6.77
CA PHE A 284 11.81 -12.90 -7.70
C PHE A 284 11.09 -12.43 -8.97
N ASN A 285 11.65 -12.74 -10.14
CA ASN A 285 11.17 -12.29 -11.46
C ASN A 285 11.14 -10.77 -11.70
N CYS A 286 11.75 -9.91 -10.86
CA CYS A 286 11.90 -8.49 -11.20
C CYS A 286 13.01 -8.30 -12.24
N THR A 287 12.71 -8.54 -13.53
CA THR A 287 13.72 -8.60 -14.59
C THR A 287 14.46 -7.29 -14.82
N ASP A 288 13.78 -6.15 -14.60
CA ASP A 288 14.36 -4.81 -14.81
C ASP A 288 15.05 -4.24 -13.57
N PHE A 289 14.87 -4.85 -12.39
CA PHE A 289 15.36 -4.31 -11.14
C PHE A 289 16.89 -4.23 -11.10
N ASN A 290 17.43 -3.01 -10.96
CA ASN A 290 18.86 -2.77 -10.85
C ASN A 290 19.18 -1.53 -9.98
N GLN A 291 18.30 -1.18 -9.04
CA GLN A 291 18.51 -0.05 -8.13
C GLN A 291 19.55 -0.34 -7.04
N PRO A 292 20.35 0.66 -6.63
CA PRO A 292 21.36 0.48 -5.59
C PRO A 292 20.72 0.14 -4.24
N LEU A 293 21.28 -0.87 -3.55
CA LEU A 293 20.84 -1.32 -2.22
C LEU A 293 21.91 -1.16 -1.14
N ALA A 294 22.98 -0.40 -1.41
CA ALA A 294 24.08 -0.20 -0.47
C ALA A 294 23.64 0.51 0.83
N GLY A 295 22.55 1.29 0.79
CA GLY A 295 22.01 1.97 1.96
C GLY A 295 21.47 1.02 3.04
N TRP A 296 21.14 -0.23 2.68
CA TRP A 296 20.66 -1.25 3.63
C TRP A 296 21.79 -1.88 4.45
N GLY A 297 23.06 -1.64 4.11
CA GLY A 297 24.19 -2.40 4.67
C GLY A 297 24.28 -2.37 6.20
N GLY A 298 23.86 -1.28 6.83
CA GLY A 298 23.83 -1.14 8.30
C GLY A 298 22.62 -1.78 8.99
N THR A 299 21.67 -2.34 8.23
CA THR A 299 20.35 -2.75 8.72
C THR A 299 19.94 -4.17 8.32
N THR A 300 20.74 -4.94 7.57
CA THR A 300 20.38 -6.31 7.17
C THR A 300 20.66 -7.40 8.23
N GLY A 301 21.30 -7.05 9.34
CA GLY A 301 21.86 -8.03 10.30
C GLY A 301 20.86 -8.95 11.01
N MET A 302 19.54 -8.69 10.92
CA MET A 302 18.49 -9.55 11.48
C MET A 302 17.87 -10.52 10.46
N VAL A 303 18.21 -10.40 9.17
CA VAL A 303 17.62 -11.24 8.11
C VAL A 303 18.12 -12.68 8.25
N GLN A 304 17.19 -13.63 8.22
CA GLN A 304 17.44 -15.06 8.35
C GLN A 304 17.23 -15.83 7.05
N ASP A 305 16.30 -15.38 6.19
CA ASP A 305 15.97 -16.02 4.91
C ASP A 305 16.06 -15.00 3.76
N MET A 306 16.99 -15.25 2.83
CA MET A 306 17.16 -14.53 1.57
C MET A 306 16.97 -15.45 0.35
N SER A 307 16.37 -16.63 0.53
CA SER A 307 16.15 -17.58 -0.55
C SER A 307 15.31 -16.97 -1.67
N LEU A 308 15.66 -17.27 -2.92
CA LEU A 308 14.97 -16.81 -4.14
C LEU A 308 14.94 -15.27 -4.33
N MET A 309 15.64 -14.49 -3.50
CA MET A 309 15.45 -13.04 -3.40
C MET A 309 15.63 -12.30 -4.73
N PHE A 310 16.63 -12.67 -5.53
CA PHE A 310 16.93 -12.11 -6.86
C PHE A 310 16.85 -13.16 -7.97
N GLN A 311 16.14 -14.26 -7.75
CA GLN A 311 15.98 -15.28 -8.79
C GLN A 311 15.28 -14.66 -10.01
N ASN A 312 15.84 -14.88 -11.20
CA ASN A 312 15.41 -14.29 -12.47
C ASN A 312 15.44 -12.74 -12.51
N ALA A 313 16.08 -12.05 -11.55
CA ALA A 313 16.33 -10.62 -11.64
C ALA A 313 17.49 -10.34 -12.61
N THR A 314 17.24 -10.59 -13.91
CA THR A 314 18.29 -10.72 -14.93
C THR A 314 19.15 -9.47 -15.12
N SER A 315 18.63 -8.27 -14.82
CA SER A 315 19.36 -7.00 -14.91
C SER A 315 20.14 -6.63 -13.64
N PHE A 316 19.90 -7.31 -12.52
CA PHE A 316 20.43 -6.91 -11.22
C PHE A 316 21.95 -7.09 -11.14
N ASN A 317 22.68 -6.00 -10.89
CA ASN A 317 24.14 -6.03 -10.75
C ASN A 317 24.66 -4.92 -9.84
N GLN A 318 24.05 -4.75 -8.66
CA GLN A 318 24.42 -3.72 -7.69
C GLN A 318 25.27 -4.27 -6.54
N PRO A 319 26.24 -3.50 -6.02
CA PRO A 319 27.13 -3.97 -4.97
C PRO A 319 26.36 -4.25 -3.67
N LEU A 320 26.57 -5.46 -3.12
CA LEU A 320 25.98 -5.93 -1.86
C LEU A 320 27.03 -6.18 -0.78
N ASN A 321 28.30 -5.84 -1.03
CA ASN A 321 29.43 -6.15 -0.14
C ASN A 321 29.35 -5.48 1.24
N VAL A 322 28.45 -4.52 1.42
CA VAL A 322 28.21 -3.81 2.69
C VAL A 322 27.11 -4.44 3.53
N TRP A 323 26.40 -5.44 3.01
CA TRP A 323 25.35 -6.13 3.76
C TRP A 323 25.93 -7.00 4.86
N ASP A 324 25.35 -6.90 6.05
CA ASP A 324 25.51 -7.87 7.11
C ASP A 324 24.60 -9.07 6.84
N VAL A 325 25.19 -10.22 6.52
CA VAL A 325 24.50 -11.49 6.28
C VAL A 325 24.80 -12.52 7.38
N SER A 326 25.36 -12.09 8.51
CA SER A 326 25.82 -12.99 9.59
C SER A 326 24.72 -13.81 10.26
N SER A 327 23.46 -13.39 10.14
CA SER A 327 22.29 -14.11 10.65
C SER A 327 21.56 -14.97 9.58
N VAL A 328 21.96 -14.86 8.31
CA VAL A 328 21.28 -15.56 7.21
C VAL A 328 21.58 -17.05 7.30
N GLN A 329 20.53 -17.87 7.18
CA GLN A 329 20.60 -19.33 7.24
C GLN A 329 20.33 -19.98 5.88
N ASP A 330 19.53 -19.33 5.03
CA ASP A 330 19.09 -19.84 3.73
C ASP A 330 19.30 -18.80 2.62
N MET A 331 20.09 -19.16 1.61
CA MET A 331 20.34 -18.41 0.37
C MET A 331 20.04 -19.25 -0.87
N ASP A 332 19.18 -20.27 -0.74
CA ASP A 332 18.82 -21.14 -1.85
C ASP A 332 18.25 -20.31 -3.00
N ASN A 333 18.76 -20.54 -4.21
CA ASN A 333 18.35 -19.83 -5.44
C ASN A 333 18.47 -18.30 -5.39
N MET A 334 19.20 -17.71 -4.44
CA MET A 334 19.19 -16.26 -4.23
C MET A 334 19.49 -15.46 -5.50
N PHE A 335 20.45 -15.91 -6.33
CA PHE A 335 20.83 -15.31 -7.61
C PHE A 335 20.63 -16.28 -8.78
N ASP A 336 19.75 -17.28 -8.65
CA ASP A 336 19.49 -18.22 -9.74
C ASP A 336 18.96 -17.46 -10.98
N ASN A 337 19.62 -17.64 -12.13
CA ASN A 337 19.36 -16.92 -13.38
C ASN A 337 19.42 -15.37 -13.26
N ALA A 338 20.15 -14.83 -12.27
CA ALA A 338 20.49 -13.41 -12.21
C ALA A 338 21.64 -13.10 -13.18
N ALA A 339 21.34 -13.15 -14.49
CA ALA A 339 22.34 -13.23 -15.56
C ALA A 339 23.40 -12.10 -15.55
N ALA A 340 23.03 -10.87 -15.14
CA ALA A 340 23.94 -9.74 -15.07
C ALA A 340 24.81 -9.70 -13.80
N PHE A 341 24.47 -10.46 -12.77
CA PHE A 341 25.04 -10.33 -11.44
C PHE A 341 26.51 -10.77 -11.41
N ASN A 342 27.41 -9.84 -11.09
CA ASN A 342 28.84 -10.09 -11.01
C ASN A 342 29.51 -9.14 -9.99
N GLN A 343 29.15 -9.31 -8.72
CA GLN A 343 29.62 -8.45 -7.64
C GLN A 343 30.56 -9.18 -6.69
N ASN A 344 31.47 -8.42 -6.08
CA ASN A 344 32.36 -8.94 -5.04
C ASN A 344 31.60 -9.14 -3.74
N LEU A 345 31.62 -10.34 -3.18
CA LEU A 345 30.92 -10.72 -1.94
C LEU A 345 31.89 -11.19 -0.83
N ASN A 346 33.20 -10.93 -0.97
CA ASN A 346 34.23 -11.31 0.02
C ASN A 346 34.03 -10.67 1.41
N GLY A 347 33.22 -9.62 1.51
CA GLY A 347 32.92 -8.93 2.76
C GLY A 347 31.85 -9.62 3.61
N TRP A 348 31.12 -10.60 3.05
CA TRP A 348 30.04 -11.29 3.76
C TRP A 348 30.58 -12.23 4.85
N VAL A 349 29.94 -12.17 6.02
CA VAL A 349 30.14 -13.12 7.12
C VAL A 349 29.09 -14.21 7.00
N THR A 350 29.48 -15.42 6.58
CA THR A 350 28.55 -16.49 6.20
C THR A 350 28.44 -17.61 7.24
N THR A 351 28.88 -17.38 8.48
CA THR A 351 29.01 -18.38 9.55
C THR A 351 27.70 -19.07 9.96
N SER A 352 26.55 -18.53 9.58
CA SER A 352 25.23 -19.09 9.90
C SER A 352 24.54 -19.80 8.73
N LEU A 353 25.12 -19.77 7.52
CA LEU A 353 24.53 -20.40 6.34
C LEU A 353 24.45 -21.93 6.51
N THR A 354 23.29 -22.49 6.18
CA THR A 354 23.04 -23.94 6.23
C THR A 354 22.78 -24.54 4.86
N SER A 355 22.38 -23.71 3.88
CA SER A 355 22.09 -24.12 2.51
C SER A 355 22.53 -23.06 1.50
N LEU A 356 23.13 -23.53 0.40
CA LEU A 356 23.57 -22.75 -0.77
C LEU A 356 23.07 -23.41 -2.07
N SER A 357 21.94 -24.10 -2.01
CA SER A 357 21.38 -24.82 -3.15
C SER A 357 21.09 -23.84 -4.27
N GLN A 358 21.70 -24.04 -5.44
CA GLN A 358 21.41 -23.25 -6.64
C GLN A 358 21.64 -21.73 -6.47
N THR A 359 22.38 -21.28 -5.44
CA THR A 359 22.52 -19.85 -5.12
C THR A 359 23.00 -18.99 -6.29
N PHE A 360 23.90 -19.51 -7.13
CA PHE A 360 24.40 -18.85 -8.35
C PHE A 360 24.12 -19.67 -9.61
N LYS A 361 23.13 -20.56 -9.58
CA LYS A 361 22.75 -21.34 -10.76
C LYS A 361 22.38 -20.38 -11.90
N ASP A 362 22.85 -20.65 -13.11
CA ASP A 362 22.59 -19.85 -14.32
C ASP A 362 22.90 -18.33 -14.18
N ALA A 363 23.66 -17.91 -13.16
CA ALA A 363 24.21 -16.57 -13.04
C ALA A 363 25.43 -16.44 -13.96
N VAL A 364 25.18 -16.43 -15.27
CA VAL A 364 26.18 -16.66 -16.34
C VAL A 364 27.37 -15.69 -16.36
N LEU A 365 27.27 -14.53 -15.71
CA LEU A 365 28.38 -13.58 -15.59
C LEU A 365 29.07 -13.61 -14.22
N PHE A 366 28.55 -14.36 -13.25
CA PHE A 366 29.07 -14.36 -11.89
C PHE A 366 30.48 -14.95 -11.85
N ASN A 367 31.44 -14.09 -11.52
CA ASN A 367 32.83 -14.42 -11.21
C ASN A 367 33.31 -13.53 -10.05
N GLY A 368 32.40 -13.24 -9.12
CA GLY A 368 32.64 -12.42 -7.94
C GLY A 368 33.52 -13.14 -6.93
N GLN A 369 34.31 -12.39 -6.15
CA GLN A 369 35.13 -13.01 -5.11
C GLN A 369 34.27 -13.45 -3.91
N ILE A 370 34.49 -14.68 -3.45
CA ILE A 370 33.83 -15.31 -2.29
C ILE A 370 34.83 -16.12 -1.42
N ASP A 371 36.13 -15.82 -1.53
CA ASP A 371 37.24 -16.55 -0.90
C ASP A 371 37.19 -16.57 0.63
N ASN A 372 36.47 -15.63 1.25
CA ASN A 372 36.35 -15.49 2.71
C ASN A 372 35.10 -16.17 3.30
N TRP A 373 34.27 -16.82 2.48
CA TRP A 373 33.05 -17.44 2.97
C TRP A 373 33.38 -18.63 3.88
N ASP A 374 32.91 -18.56 5.12
CA ASP A 374 32.83 -19.69 6.04
C ASP A 374 31.58 -20.51 5.69
N VAL A 375 31.78 -21.77 5.33
CA VAL A 375 30.72 -22.69 4.89
C VAL A 375 30.66 -23.95 5.75
N ASP A 376 31.23 -23.93 6.95
CA ASP A 376 31.32 -25.10 7.83
C ASP A 376 29.95 -25.67 8.23
N LEU A 377 28.91 -24.82 8.27
CA LEU A 377 27.54 -25.23 8.58
C LEU A 377 26.69 -25.56 7.34
N VAL A 378 27.21 -25.33 6.13
CA VAL A 378 26.45 -25.57 4.89
C VAL A 378 26.39 -27.07 4.60
N THR A 379 25.17 -27.59 4.50
CA THR A 379 24.92 -29.03 4.26
C THR A 379 24.43 -29.33 2.84
N ASN A 380 24.05 -28.29 2.08
CA ASN A 380 23.52 -28.43 0.74
C ASN A 380 24.19 -27.44 -0.23
N PHE A 381 24.91 -27.99 -1.22
CA PHE A 381 25.57 -27.27 -2.31
C PHE A 381 25.03 -27.71 -3.69
N PHE A 382 23.81 -28.27 -3.72
CA PHE A 382 23.24 -28.80 -4.94
C PHE A 382 23.21 -27.70 -6.01
N GLU A 383 23.92 -27.92 -7.13
CA GLU A 383 23.96 -27.02 -8.29
C GLU A 383 24.32 -25.55 -7.97
N THR A 384 25.03 -25.26 -6.86
CA THR A 384 25.33 -23.87 -6.42
C THR A 384 25.91 -22.98 -7.51
N PHE A 385 26.74 -23.53 -8.40
CA PHE A 385 27.39 -22.80 -9.51
C PHE A 385 27.08 -23.40 -10.89
N GLU A 386 26.05 -24.22 -11.02
CA GLU A 386 25.69 -24.78 -12.33
C GLU A 386 25.39 -23.63 -13.31
N GLY A 387 26.13 -23.54 -14.42
CA GLY A 387 25.94 -22.47 -15.42
C GLY A 387 26.61 -21.13 -15.12
N ALA A 388 27.24 -20.95 -13.95
CA ALA A 388 28.06 -19.77 -13.62
C ALA A 388 29.46 -19.81 -14.28
N LYS A 389 30.16 -18.66 -14.31
CA LYS A 389 31.41 -18.46 -15.07
C LYS A 389 32.68 -18.96 -14.37
#